data_AF-A0A1Q2GY55-F1
#
_entry.id   AF-A0A1Q2GY55-F1
#
_cell.length_a   1.000
_cell.length_b   1.000
_cell.length_c   1.000
_cell.angle_alpha   90.00
_cell.angle_beta   90.00
_cell.angle_gamma   90.00
#
_symmetry.space_group_name_H-M   'P 1'
#
loop_
_entity.id
_entity.type
_entity.pdbx_description
1 polymer ?
#
loop_
_entity_poly.entity_id
_entity_poly.type
_entity_poly.pdbx_seq_one_letter_code
_entity_poly.pdbx_strand_id
1 'polypeptide(L)'
;MKRSSDEEKRQLEHDAAKLFLRCYEQQQGIHMRNIWHNEPNKPDVSCYQENEQLDIEIAHLYASETEAMAVLGRPLSMQMQRDLADMAQKPSEHRLRAALERLLKQKAKKRYYSERTWLVIRNASTIWRKVDFEAVIDDLNFPRTYQFEQIWLVCDFYRGELLRVDEKRPI
;
A
#
# COMPACT_ATOMS: atom_id res chain seq x y z
N MET A 1 0.99 -14.99 -23.26
CA MET A 1 1.65 -13.80 -22.66
C MET A 1 0.96 -13.24 -21.40
N LYS A 2 0.05 -13.95 -20.70
CA LYS A 2 -0.54 -13.47 -19.43
C LYS A 2 0.28 -13.79 -18.16
N ARG A 3 0.99 -14.93 -18.12
CA ARG A 3 1.73 -15.41 -16.93
C ARG A 3 2.80 -14.43 -16.41
N SER A 4 3.58 -13.83 -17.30
CA SER A 4 4.64 -12.87 -16.94
C SER A 4 4.11 -11.69 -16.11
N SER A 5 2.93 -11.17 -16.47
CA SER A 5 2.40 -9.94 -15.87
C SER A 5 1.78 -10.15 -14.49
N ASP A 6 1.28 -11.37 -14.22
CA ASP A 6 0.79 -11.75 -12.89
C ASP A 6 1.96 -12.10 -11.96
N GLU A 7 3.03 -12.70 -12.48
CA GLU A 7 4.27 -12.97 -11.74
C GLU A 7 5.01 -11.67 -11.36
N GLU A 8 5.15 -10.73 -12.29
CA GLU A 8 5.73 -9.39 -12.02
C GLU A 8 4.97 -8.65 -10.92
N LYS A 9 3.64 -8.67 -11.00
CA LYS A 9 2.78 -8.04 -9.99
C LYS A 9 2.98 -8.68 -8.62
N ARG A 10 2.99 -10.02 -8.55
CA ARG A 10 3.24 -10.76 -7.31
C ARG A 10 4.60 -10.48 -6.72
N GLN A 11 5.63 -10.37 -7.56
CA GLN A 11 6.97 -10.05 -7.12
C GLN A 11 7.03 -8.65 -6.49
N LEU A 12 6.38 -7.65 -7.12
CA LEU A 12 6.30 -6.30 -6.55
C LEU A 12 5.58 -6.28 -5.19
N GLU A 13 4.52 -7.06 -5.04
CA GLU A 13 3.78 -7.19 -3.77
C GLU A 13 4.64 -7.90 -2.72
N HIS A 14 5.37 -8.95 -3.09
CA HIS A 14 6.30 -9.65 -2.21
C HIS A 14 7.42 -8.74 -1.70
N ASP A 15 8.01 -7.96 -2.59
CA ASP A 15 9.14 -7.09 -2.25
C ASP A 15 8.69 -5.96 -1.32
N ALA A 16 7.48 -5.43 -1.52
CA ALA A 16 6.88 -4.47 -0.62
C ALA A 16 6.62 -5.09 0.78
N ALA A 17 6.06 -6.30 0.82
CA ALA A 17 5.80 -7.01 2.08
C ALA A 17 7.10 -7.30 2.83
N LYS A 18 8.13 -7.83 2.15
CA LYS A 18 9.45 -8.09 2.74
C LYS A 18 10.09 -6.84 3.32
N LEU A 19 10.07 -5.73 2.57
CA LEU A 19 10.63 -4.45 3.03
C LEU A 19 9.89 -3.97 4.29
N PHE A 20 8.56 -3.97 4.23
CA PHE A 20 7.71 -3.58 5.36
C PHE A 20 8.02 -4.42 6.60
N LEU A 21 7.95 -5.74 6.49
CA LEU A 21 8.13 -6.67 7.61
C LEU A 21 9.50 -6.49 8.26
N ARG A 22 10.58 -6.45 7.48
CA ARG A 22 11.93 -6.22 7.99
C ARG A 22 12.03 -4.91 8.79
N CYS A 23 11.42 -3.84 8.29
CA CYS A 23 11.48 -2.54 8.95
C CYS A 23 10.56 -2.47 10.16
N TYR A 24 9.42 -3.16 10.13
CA TYR A 24 8.51 -3.30 11.26
C TYR A 24 9.19 -4.05 12.41
N GLU A 25 9.82 -5.20 12.13
CA GLU A 25 10.60 -5.96 13.12
C GLU A 25 11.68 -5.09 13.77
N GLN A 26 12.43 -4.33 12.96
CA GLN A 26 13.49 -3.45 13.46
C GLN A 26 12.98 -2.32 14.36
N GLN A 27 11.80 -1.76 14.05
CA GLN A 27 11.25 -0.63 14.80
C GLN A 27 10.50 -1.06 16.06
N GLN A 28 9.78 -2.20 16.00
CA GLN A 28 8.89 -2.65 17.07
C GLN A 28 9.49 -3.76 17.93
N GLY A 29 10.55 -4.44 17.45
CA GLY A 29 11.13 -5.60 18.13
C GLY A 29 10.23 -6.84 18.14
N ILE A 30 9.17 -6.85 17.32
CA ILE A 30 8.22 -7.96 17.20
C ILE A 30 8.62 -8.81 15.99
N HIS A 31 8.69 -10.13 16.15
CA HIS A 31 9.12 -11.01 15.07
C HIS A 31 8.01 -11.25 14.03
N MET A 32 8.40 -11.19 12.75
CA MET A 32 7.55 -11.44 11.60
C MET A 32 8.12 -12.61 10.80
N ARG A 33 7.39 -13.72 10.71
CA ARG A 33 7.91 -14.96 10.12
C ARG A 33 7.01 -15.53 9.04
N ASN A 34 7.60 -16.41 8.23
CA ASN A 34 6.93 -17.23 7.21
C ASN A 34 6.10 -16.39 6.24
N ILE A 35 6.70 -15.88 5.18
CA ILE A 35 5.98 -15.07 4.18
C ILE A 35 5.52 -16.01 3.05
N TRP A 36 4.22 -16.05 2.78
CA TRP A 36 3.68 -16.78 1.62
C TRP A 36 2.65 -15.97 0.85
N HIS A 37 2.56 -16.26 -0.45
CA HIS A 37 1.54 -15.72 -1.35
C HIS A 37 0.25 -16.52 -1.25
N ASN A 38 -0.89 -15.85 -1.40
CA ASN A 38 -2.18 -16.52 -1.31
C ASN A 38 -2.97 -16.50 -2.63
N GLU A 39 -3.71 -17.59 -2.88
CA GLU A 39 -4.71 -17.72 -3.93
C GLU A 39 -5.86 -18.66 -3.49
N PRO A 40 -7.10 -18.51 -4.00
CA PRO A 40 -7.79 -17.27 -4.39
C PRO A 40 -8.56 -16.62 -3.22
N ASN A 41 -9.03 -15.37 -3.40
CA ASN A 41 -9.83 -14.59 -2.42
C ASN A 41 -9.16 -14.35 -1.05
N LYS A 42 -7.83 -14.31 -1.06
CA LYS A 42 -6.99 -14.00 0.10
C LYS A 42 -6.15 -12.74 -0.19
N PRO A 43 -5.74 -11.99 0.83
CA PRO A 43 -4.84 -10.85 0.72
C PRO A 43 -3.49 -11.26 0.12
N ASP A 44 -2.78 -10.29 -0.47
CA ASP A 44 -1.64 -10.52 -1.36
C ASP A 44 -0.54 -11.41 -0.73
N VAL A 45 -0.32 -11.25 0.58
CA VAL A 45 0.66 -11.99 1.38
C VAL A 45 0.06 -12.34 2.74
N SER A 46 0.47 -13.47 3.32
CA SER A 46 0.27 -13.77 4.74
C SER A 46 1.61 -14.03 5.41
N CYS A 47 1.64 -13.76 6.71
CA CYS A 47 2.77 -14.00 7.60
C CYS A 47 2.28 -14.35 9.01
N TYR A 48 3.22 -14.58 9.92
CA TYR A 48 2.96 -14.64 11.36
C TYR A 48 3.59 -13.45 12.04
N GLN A 49 2.80 -12.73 12.84
CA GLN A 49 3.29 -11.81 13.85
C GLN A 49 3.38 -12.60 15.15
N GLU A 50 4.59 -12.86 15.64
CA GLU A 50 4.85 -13.84 16.70
C GLU A 50 4.25 -15.22 16.35
N ASN A 51 3.11 -15.57 16.95
CA ASN A 51 2.41 -16.85 16.78
C ASN A 51 1.01 -16.68 16.16
N GLU A 52 0.60 -15.46 15.82
CA GLU A 52 -0.70 -15.18 15.24
C GLU A 52 -0.58 -14.93 13.74
N GLN A 53 -1.50 -15.51 12.97
CA GLN A 53 -1.55 -15.26 11.53
C GLN A 53 -1.94 -13.81 11.28
N LEU A 54 -1.16 -13.14 10.45
CA LEU A 54 -1.42 -11.81 9.94
C LEU A 54 -1.42 -11.83 8.42
N ASP A 55 -2.49 -11.30 7.87
CA ASP A 55 -2.62 -11.11 6.44
C ASP A 55 -2.29 -9.67 6.02
N ILE A 56 -1.69 -9.50 4.84
CA ILE A 56 -1.23 -8.21 4.32
C ILE A 56 -1.74 -8.01 2.90
N GLU A 57 -2.52 -6.94 2.74
CA GLU A 57 -2.85 -6.36 1.45
C GLU A 57 -1.80 -5.32 1.07
N ILE A 58 -1.24 -5.42 -0.14
CA ILE A 58 -0.27 -4.47 -0.66
C ILE A 58 -0.95 -3.50 -1.64
N ALA A 59 -0.57 -2.24 -1.54
CA ALA A 59 -0.89 -1.22 -2.53
C ALA A 59 0.35 -0.42 -2.89
N HIS A 60 0.38 0.10 -4.11
CA HIS A 60 1.46 0.97 -4.59
C HIS A 60 0.89 2.33 -4.91
N LEU A 61 1.56 3.37 -4.40
CA LEU A 61 1.20 4.75 -4.63
C LEU A 61 2.12 5.35 -5.70
N TYR A 62 1.53 5.95 -6.73
CA TYR A 62 2.24 6.55 -7.87
C TYR A 62 1.83 8.01 -8.03
N ALA A 63 2.76 8.90 -8.39
CA ALA A 63 2.45 10.30 -8.67
C ALA A 63 2.26 10.59 -10.17
N SER A 64 2.64 9.67 -11.05
CA SER A 64 2.49 9.83 -12.50
C SER A 64 2.32 8.50 -13.24
N GLU A 65 1.84 8.57 -14.48
CA GLU A 65 1.77 7.41 -15.38
C GLU A 65 3.16 6.86 -15.68
N THR A 66 4.15 7.74 -15.87
CA THR A 66 5.53 7.36 -16.17
C THR A 66 6.14 6.53 -15.03
N GLU A 67 5.99 6.97 -13.77
CA GLU A 67 6.44 6.21 -12.61
C GLU A 67 5.72 4.87 -12.50
N ALA A 68 4.41 4.87 -12.68
CA ALA A 68 3.62 3.65 -12.60
C ALA A 68 4.02 2.62 -13.67
N MET A 69 4.23 3.04 -14.92
CA MET A 69 4.69 2.15 -15.98
C MET A 69 6.12 1.66 -15.74
N ALA A 70 7.01 2.53 -15.24
CA ALA A 70 8.38 2.15 -14.92
C ALA A 70 8.44 1.09 -13.82
N VAL A 71 7.58 1.20 -12.79
CA VAL A 71 7.50 0.22 -11.70
C VAL A 71 6.79 -1.06 -12.14
N LEU A 72 5.71 -0.96 -12.91
CA LEU A 72 4.90 -2.11 -13.32
C LEU A 72 5.47 -2.86 -14.54
N GLY A 73 6.40 -2.26 -15.29
CA GLY A 73 6.97 -2.86 -16.51
C GLY A 73 5.99 -3.02 -17.68
N ARG A 74 4.80 -2.39 -17.61
CA ARG A 74 3.70 -2.58 -18.58
C ARG A 74 2.85 -1.33 -18.76
N PRO A 75 2.09 -1.23 -19.87
CA PRO A 75 1.07 -0.19 -20.04
C PRO A 75 0.01 -0.23 -18.94
N LEU A 76 -0.52 0.94 -18.59
CA LEU A 76 -1.56 1.08 -17.57
C LEU A 76 -2.94 0.72 -18.12
N SER A 77 -3.85 0.35 -17.23
CA SER A 77 -5.26 0.23 -17.59
C SER A 77 -5.87 1.61 -17.85
N MET A 78 -6.90 1.69 -18.70
CA MET A 78 -7.62 2.95 -18.97
C MET A 78 -8.14 3.61 -17.69
N GLN A 79 -8.56 2.82 -16.70
CA GLN A 79 -9.01 3.36 -15.42
C GLN A 79 -7.85 4.03 -14.67
N MET A 80 -6.69 3.37 -14.62
CA MET A 80 -5.53 3.89 -13.91
C MET A 80 -4.93 5.13 -14.59
N GLN A 81 -4.97 5.20 -15.93
CA GLN A 81 -4.61 6.41 -16.67
C GLN A 81 -5.53 7.58 -16.33
N ARG A 82 -6.86 7.37 -16.40
CA ARG A 82 -7.84 8.39 -16.01
C ARG A 82 -7.61 8.88 -14.57
N ASP A 83 -7.40 7.95 -13.66
CA ASP A 83 -7.11 8.26 -12.26
C ASP A 83 -5.85 9.14 -12.14
N LEU A 84 -4.76 8.80 -12.81
CA LEU A 84 -3.52 9.59 -12.76
C LEU A 84 -3.67 10.95 -13.45
N ALA A 85 -4.42 11.03 -14.56
CA ALA A 85 -4.75 12.28 -15.24
C ALA A 85 -5.58 13.22 -14.36
N ASP A 86 -6.65 12.72 -13.72
CA ASP A 86 -7.49 13.49 -12.80
C ASP A 86 -6.69 14.04 -11.61
N MET A 87 -5.72 13.25 -11.14
CA MET A 87 -4.81 13.65 -10.07
C MET A 87 -3.84 14.74 -10.52
N ALA A 88 -3.33 14.66 -11.76
CA ALA A 88 -2.42 15.67 -12.32
C ALA A 88 -3.09 17.06 -12.42
N GLN A 89 -4.42 17.11 -12.59
CA GLN A 89 -5.19 18.35 -12.60
C GLN A 89 -5.41 18.99 -11.22
N LYS A 90 -5.10 18.27 -10.12
CA LYS A 90 -5.18 18.84 -8.76
C LYS A 90 -3.99 19.76 -8.49
N PRO A 91 -4.16 20.82 -7.67
CA PRO A 91 -3.05 21.61 -7.14
C PRO A 91 -2.00 20.70 -6.50
N SER A 92 -0.72 21.00 -6.71
CA SER A 92 0.40 20.15 -6.28
C SER A 92 0.33 19.74 -4.82
N GLU A 93 -0.01 20.68 -3.93
CA GLU A 93 -0.19 20.50 -2.49
C GLU A 93 -1.31 19.50 -2.12
N HIS A 94 -2.29 19.29 -3.00
CA HIS A 94 -3.39 18.36 -2.76
C HIS A 94 -3.23 17.01 -3.45
N ARG A 95 -2.23 16.85 -4.34
CA ARG A 95 -2.07 15.62 -5.14
C ARG A 95 -1.85 14.39 -4.27
N LEU A 96 -0.97 14.49 -3.27
CA LEU A 96 -0.65 13.36 -2.38
C LEU A 96 -1.88 12.90 -1.60
N ARG A 97 -2.56 13.84 -0.93
CA ARG A 97 -3.80 13.57 -0.19
C ARG A 97 -4.86 12.93 -1.09
N ALA A 98 -5.10 13.50 -2.26
CA ALA A 98 -6.08 12.97 -3.21
C ALA A 98 -5.72 11.55 -3.69
N ALA A 99 -4.43 11.28 -3.91
CA ALA A 99 -3.95 9.96 -4.32
C ALA A 99 -4.18 8.91 -3.22
N LEU A 100 -3.84 9.24 -1.97
CA LEU A 100 -4.03 8.38 -0.80
C LEU A 100 -5.50 8.10 -0.54
N GLU A 101 -6.34 9.13 -0.47
CA GLU A 101 -7.78 8.98 -0.21
C GLU A 101 -8.46 8.12 -1.28
N ARG A 102 -8.08 8.29 -2.56
CA ARG A 102 -8.58 7.45 -3.64
C ARG A 102 -8.15 5.99 -3.47
N LEU A 103 -6.86 5.76 -3.19
CA LEU A 103 -6.32 4.42 -3.00
C LEU A 103 -7.00 3.70 -1.83
N LEU A 104 -7.17 4.40 -0.71
CA LEU A 104 -7.90 3.93 0.47
C LEU A 104 -9.35 3.57 0.12
N LYS A 105 -10.05 4.46 -0.61
CA LYS A 105 -11.43 4.21 -1.06
C LYS A 105 -11.56 2.99 -1.97
N GLN A 106 -10.56 2.74 -2.83
CA GLN A 106 -10.53 1.54 -3.66
C GLN A 106 -10.32 0.27 -2.83
N LYS A 107 -9.33 0.29 -1.93
CA LYS A 107 -8.95 -0.85 -1.09
C LYS A 107 -10.01 -1.18 -0.05
N ALA A 108 -10.71 -0.18 0.49
CA ALA A 108 -11.81 -0.34 1.43
C ALA A 108 -13.01 -1.15 0.90
N LYS A 109 -13.16 -1.27 -0.43
CA LYS A 109 -14.20 -2.09 -1.06
C LYS A 109 -13.89 -3.58 -1.04
N LYS A 110 -12.64 -3.97 -0.78
CA LYS A 110 -12.23 -5.38 -0.75
C LYS A 110 -12.72 -6.07 0.51
N ARG A 111 -13.02 -7.36 0.41
CA ARG A 111 -13.45 -8.24 1.50
C ARG A 111 -12.67 -9.55 1.45
N TYR A 112 -12.16 -9.98 2.60
CA TYR A 112 -11.37 -11.19 2.75
C TYR A 112 -11.95 -12.07 3.85
N TYR A 113 -11.75 -13.38 3.73
CA TYR A 113 -11.99 -14.30 4.83
C TYR A 113 -10.72 -14.38 5.68
N SER A 114 -10.54 -13.38 6.53
CA SER A 114 -9.36 -13.19 7.38
C SER A 114 -9.77 -12.49 8.67
N GLU A 115 -9.21 -12.92 9.79
CA GLU A 115 -9.46 -12.32 11.10
C GLU A 115 -8.60 -11.07 11.33
N ARG A 116 -7.39 -11.04 10.75
CA ARG A 116 -6.42 -9.96 10.91
C ARG A 116 -5.81 -9.60 9.57
N THR A 117 -6.26 -8.50 8.98
CA THR A 117 -5.69 -7.99 7.72
C THR A 117 -5.14 -6.58 7.92
N TRP A 118 -3.89 -6.35 7.52
CA TRP A 118 -3.30 -5.02 7.41
C TRP A 118 -3.25 -4.56 5.96
N LEU A 119 -3.35 -3.25 5.74
CA LEU A 119 -3.08 -2.62 4.45
C LEU A 119 -1.70 -1.94 4.51
N VAL A 120 -0.80 -2.33 3.63
CA VAL A 120 0.50 -1.68 3.46
C VAL A 120 0.52 -0.97 2.12
N ILE A 121 0.72 0.35 2.16
CA ILE A 121 0.83 1.21 0.99
C ILE A 121 2.32 1.54 0.82
N ARG A 122 2.95 1.06 -0.25
CA ARG A 122 4.32 1.42 -0.62
C ARG A 122 4.32 2.66 -1.50
N ASN A 123 5.06 3.68 -1.09
CA ASN A 123 5.35 4.82 -1.94
C ASN A 123 6.29 4.39 -3.08
N ALA A 124 5.80 4.48 -4.31
CA ALA A 124 6.59 4.23 -5.50
C ALA A 124 6.91 5.52 -6.26
N SER A 125 6.50 6.68 -5.72
CA SER A 125 6.87 7.97 -6.27
C SER A 125 8.21 8.44 -5.72
N THR A 126 8.99 9.05 -6.60
CA THR A 126 10.23 9.76 -6.25
C THR A 126 9.98 11.21 -5.81
N ILE A 127 8.74 11.69 -5.97
CA ILE A 127 8.34 13.07 -5.67
C ILE A 127 8.03 13.24 -4.18
N TRP A 128 7.31 12.28 -3.61
CA TRP A 128 6.86 12.34 -2.22
C TRP A 128 7.85 11.65 -1.29
N ARG A 129 8.11 12.29 -0.16
CA ARG A 129 8.97 11.81 0.93
C ARG A 129 8.16 11.70 2.21
N LYS A 130 8.73 11.05 3.23
CA LYS A 130 8.10 10.85 4.53
C LYS A 130 7.43 12.11 5.10
N VAL A 131 8.13 13.25 5.04
CA VAL A 131 7.63 14.55 5.54
C VAL A 131 6.35 15.01 4.83
N ASP A 132 6.19 14.69 3.54
CA ASP A 132 4.99 15.04 2.78
C ASP A 132 3.80 14.19 3.26
N PHE A 133 4.03 12.92 3.62
CA PHE A 133 3.00 12.06 4.21
C PHE A 133 2.61 12.54 5.61
N GLU A 134 3.59 12.85 6.45
CA GLU A 134 3.37 13.39 7.81
C GLU A 134 2.54 14.69 7.76
N ALA A 135 2.73 15.53 6.74
CA ALA A 135 1.99 16.78 6.57
C ALA A 135 0.52 16.60 6.18
N VAL A 136 0.11 15.45 5.62
CA VAL A 136 -1.26 15.25 5.12
C VAL A 136 -2.06 14.19 5.89
N ILE A 137 -1.38 13.35 6.68
CA ILE A 137 -1.95 12.17 7.33
C ILE A 137 -3.12 12.50 8.26
N ASP A 138 -3.01 13.60 8.99
CA ASP A 138 -4.01 14.06 9.97
C ASP A 138 -5.28 14.57 9.29
N ASP A 139 -5.19 14.95 8.01
CA ASP A 139 -6.31 15.43 7.21
C ASP A 139 -6.91 14.34 6.30
N LEU A 140 -6.40 13.11 6.31
CA LEU A 140 -6.89 12.07 5.42
C LEU A 140 -8.34 11.68 5.71
N ASN A 141 -9.19 11.76 4.69
CA ASN A 141 -10.54 11.23 4.77
C ASN A 141 -10.54 9.71 4.56
N PHE A 142 -10.63 8.97 5.66
CA PHE A 142 -10.78 7.53 5.58
C PHE A 142 -12.21 7.11 5.24
N PRO A 143 -12.39 6.04 4.44
CA PRO A 143 -13.69 5.43 4.25
C PRO A 143 -14.30 5.00 5.60
N ARG A 144 -15.61 5.22 5.75
CA ARG A 144 -16.35 4.84 6.99
C ARG A 144 -16.31 3.36 7.28
N THR A 145 -16.15 2.52 6.25
CA THR A 145 -16.11 1.06 6.38
C THR A 145 -14.96 0.49 5.56
N TYR A 146 -14.12 -0.29 6.22
CA TYR A 146 -13.03 -1.08 5.66
C TYR A 146 -12.69 -2.17 6.68
N GLN A 147 -11.95 -3.20 6.26
CA GLN A 147 -11.68 -4.40 7.07
C GLN A 147 -10.24 -4.48 7.62
N PHE A 148 -9.47 -3.41 7.44
CA PHE A 148 -8.06 -3.42 7.80
C PHE A 148 -7.92 -3.08 9.28
N GLU A 149 -7.26 -3.95 10.04
CA GLU A 149 -6.95 -3.71 11.46
C GLU A 149 -5.93 -2.56 11.60
N GLN A 150 -4.96 -2.50 10.69
CA GLN A 150 -3.96 -1.44 10.64
C GLN A 150 -3.71 -1.01 9.19
N ILE A 151 -3.36 0.27 9.01
CA ILE A 151 -2.91 0.80 7.72
C ILE A 151 -1.54 1.44 7.88
N TRP A 152 -0.58 0.98 7.09
CA TRP A 152 0.81 1.41 7.13
C TRP A 152 1.24 1.99 5.79
N LEU A 153 2.10 3.00 5.83
CA LEU A 153 2.86 3.52 4.71
C LEU A 153 4.31 3.07 4.82
N VAL A 154 4.86 2.59 3.71
CA VAL A 154 6.31 2.54 3.47
C VAL A 154 6.64 3.77 2.64
N CYS A 155 7.23 4.79 3.26
CA CYS A 155 7.36 6.13 2.68
C CYS A 155 8.42 6.25 1.56
N ASP A 156 9.18 5.20 1.29
CA ASP A 156 10.13 5.10 0.18
C ASP A 156 10.03 3.72 -0.48
N PHE A 157 10.49 3.62 -1.73
CA PHE A 157 10.38 2.39 -2.51
C PHE A 157 11.40 1.32 -2.10
N TYR A 158 12.58 1.74 -1.67
CA TYR A 158 13.73 0.88 -1.31
C TYR A 158 14.07 0.93 0.19
N ARG A 159 13.72 2.02 0.86
CA ARG A 159 13.96 2.26 2.29
C ARG A 159 12.66 2.11 3.06
N GLY A 160 12.72 1.54 4.25
CA GLY A 160 11.52 1.29 5.07
C GLY A 160 11.34 2.33 6.17
N GLU A 161 11.19 3.59 5.79
CA GLU A 161 10.62 4.58 6.69
C GLU A 161 9.12 4.30 6.80
N LEU A 162 8.69 3.84 7.98
CA LEU A 162 7.31 3.43 8.20
C LEU A 162 6.52 4.54 8.89
N LEU A 163 5.25 4.64 8.51
CA LEU A 163 4.28 5.54 9.13
C LEU A 163 2.94 4.84 9.24
N ARG A 164 2.36 4.74 10.45
CA ARG A 164 1.01 4.22 10.61
C ARG A 164 0.00 5.34 10.42
N VAL A 165 -1.03 5.10 9.60
CA VAL A 165 -1.94 6.16 9.14
C VAL A 165 -3.29 6.19 9.84
N ASP A 166 -3.61 5.17 10.63
CA ASP A 166 -4.91 5.04 11.28
C ASP A 166 -4.89 5.19 12.81
N GLU A 167 -3.73 5.47 13.42
CA GLU A 167 -3.59 5.56 14.89
C GLU A 167 -4.41 6.68 15.54
N LYS A 168 -4.70 7.75 14.82
CA LYS A 168 -5.37 8.94 15.40
C LYS A 168 -6.89 8.93 15.25
N ARG A 169 -7.51 7.79 14.91
CA ARG A 169 -8.97 7.73 14.82
C ARG A 169 -9.57 7.68 16.22
N PRO A 170 -10.44 8.63 16.59
CA PRO A 170 -11.31 8.41 17.73
C PRO A 170 -12.21 7.20 17.42
N ILE A 171 -12.28 6.28 18.39
CA ILE A 171 -13.21 5.14 18.42
C ILE A 171 -14.64 5.66 18.35
#